data_AF-A0AAX4KVK3-F1
#
_entry.id   AF-A0AAX4KVK3-F1
#
_cell.length_a   1.000
_cell.length_b   1.000
_cell.length_c   1.000
_cell.angle_alpha   90.00
_cell.angle_beta   90.00
_cell.angle_gamma   90.00
#
_symmetry.space_group_name_H-M   'P 1'
#
loop_
_entity.id
_entity.type
_entity.pdbx_description
1 polymer ?
#
loop_
_entity_poly.entity_id
_entity_poly.type
_entity_poly.pdbx_seq_one_letter_code
_entity_poly.pdbx_strand_id
1 'polypeptide(L)'
;MSQPSAFVKRQQAKHRLVNRDGLCPIGSTACLLADSGSSYECLDTTSELESCGGCVHSSITPLANTTAGGVDCTSLPGVAPNGVTCLEGRCNVYDCDDGYELKDGECVSQDL
;
A
#
# COMPACT_ATOMS: atom_id res chain seq x y z
N MET A 1 41.17 0.85 21.90
CA MET A 1 39.88 0.55 21.24
C MET A 1 39.69 1.54 20.11
N SER A 2 39.77 1.10 18.86
CA SER A 2 39.67 1.99 17.69
C SER A 2 38.21 2.39 17.47
N GLN A 3 37.91 3.68 17.57
CA GLN A 3 36.56 4.16 17.28
C GLN A 3 36.28 4.04 15.77
N PRO A 4 35.08 3.59 15.38
CA PRO A 4 34.71 3.53 13.97
C PRO A 4 34.57 4.93 13.39
N SER A 5 34.95 5.06 12.11
CA SER A 5 34.85 6.31 11.35
C SER A 5 33.41 6.83 11.29
N ALA A 6 33.24 8.15 11.19
CA ALA A 6 31.95 8.80 11.01
C ALA A 6 31.18 8.29 9.77
N PHE A 7 31.91 7.86 8.72
CA PHE A 7 31.33 7.23 7.53
C PHE A 7 30.59 5.94 7.87
N VAL A 8 31.21 5.07 8.66
CA VAL A 8 30.63 3.79 9.11
C VAL A 8 29.39 4.03 9.97
N LYS A 9 29.42 5.03 10.86
CA LYS A 9 28.26 5.41 11.69
C LYS A 9 27.07 5.89 10.83
N ARG A 10 27.32 6.70 9.80
CA ARG A 10 26.27 7.15 8.85
C ARG A 10 25.68 5.99 8.06
N GLN A 11 26.51 5.05 7.61
CA GLN A 11 26.06 3.89 6.85
C GLN A 11 25.19 2.95 7.72
N GLN A 12 25.57 2.73 8.98
CA GLN A 12 24.77 1.97 9.94
C GLN A 12 23.43 2.64 10.27
N ALA A 13 23.39 3.96 10.40
CA ALA A 13 22.14 4.69 10.65
C ALA A 13 21.14 4.52 9.49
N LYS A 14 21.61 4.56 8.23
CA LYS A 14 20.76 4.29 7.06
C LYS A 14 20.22 2.85 7.05
N HIS A 15 21.05 1.88 7.41
CA HIS A 15 20.63 0.47 7.52
C HIS A 15 19.60 0.21 8.63
N ARG A 16 19.45 1.12 9.60
CA ARG A 16 18.40 1.02 10.63
C ARG A 16 17.05 1.58 10.18
N LEU A 17 17.00 2.27 9.05
CA LEU A 17 15.78 2.88 8.53
C LEU A 17 15.06 1.99 7.51
N VAL A 18 15.61 0.82 7.21
CA VAL A 18 14.99 -0.19 6.34
C VAL A 18 14.22 -1.22 7.16
N ASN A 19 13.12 -1.71 6.59
CA ASN A 19 12.25 -2.75 7.15
C ASN A 19 13.01 -4.08 7.32
N ARG A 20 12.37 -5.08 7.96
CA ARG A 20 12.92 -6.40 8.29
C ARG A 20 13.57 -7.12 7.11
N ASP A 21 13.06 -6.88 5.90
CA ASP A 21 13.56 -7.49 4.66
C ASP A 21 14.74 -6.71 4.04
N GLY A 22 15.06 -5.52 4.56
CA GLY A 22 16.16 -4.68 4.09
C GLY A 22 15.93 -3.99 2.75
N LEU A 23 14.76 -4.18 2.13
CA LEU A 23 14.44 -3.71 0.77
C LEU A 23 13.87 -2.29 0.76
N CYS A 24 12.91 -2.02 1.65
CA CYS A 24 12.18 -0.77 1.71
C CYS A 24 12.35 -0.06 3.07
N PRO A 25 12.15 1.27 3.15
CA PRO A 25 12.11 1.98 4.42
C PRO A 25 11.11 1.38 5.41
N ILE A 26 11.32 1.60 6.70
CA ILE A 26 10.36 1.25 7.74
C ILE A 26 9.01 1.91 7.43
N GLY A 27 7.93 1.14 7.55
CA GLY A 27 6.57 1.60 7.26
C GLY A 27 6.13 1.39 5.80
N SER A 28 7.00 0.85 4.95
CA SER A 28 6.66 0.51 3.57
C SER A 28 6.91 -0.96 3.23
N THR A 29 6.20 -1.41 2.20
CA THR A 29 6.22 -2.78 1.68
C THR A 29 6.80 -2.78 0.27
N ALA A 30 7.67 -3.75 -0.03
CA ALA A 30 8.23 -3.94 -1.36
C ALA A 30 7.21 -4.64 -2.26
N CYS A 31 6.43 -3.88 -3.02
CA CYS A 31 5.40 -4.38 -3.93
C CYS A 31 5.97 -4.59 -5.33
N LEU A 32 5.70 -5.76 -5.91
CA LEU A 32 6.15 -6.09 -7.27
C LEU A 32 5.38 -5.26 -8.31
N LEU A 33 6.06 -4.91 -9.40
CA LEU A 33 5.40 -4.32 -10.56
C LEU A 33 4.86 -5.44 -11.46
N ALA A 34 3.66 -5.23 -12.04
CA ALA A 34 2.91 -6.21 -12.84
C ALA A 34 3.74 -6.91 -13.93
N ASP A 35 4.65 -6.18 -14.58
CA ASP A 35 5.39 -6.64 -15.76
C ASP A 35 6.89 -6.86 -15.51
N SER A 36 7.31 -6.95 -14.25
CA SER A 36 8.72 -7.12 -13.90
C SER A 36 8.92 -8.34 -13.02
N GLY A 37 9.75 -9.29 -13.46
CA GLY A 37 10.02 -10.51 -12.71
C GLY A 37 10.76 -10.29 -11.38
N SER A 38 11.23 -9.06 -11.12
CA SER A 38 12.00 -8.72 -9.91
C SER A 38 12.04 -7.23 -9.57
N SER A 39 11.38 -6.34 -10.33
CA SER A 39 11.34 -4.92 -9.96
C SER A 39 10.20 -4.67 -8.98
N TYR A 40 10.43 -3.74 -8.07
CA TYR A 40 9.51 -3.41 -7.01
C TYR A 40 9.52 -1.92 -6.73
N GLU A 41 8.46 -1.48 -6.10
CA GLU A 41 8.33 -0.17 -5.49
C GLU A 41 8.05 -0.31 -4.00
N CYS A 42 8.39 0.72 -3.24
CA CYS A 42 8.14 0.78 -1.81
C CYS A 42 6.89 1.60 -1.55
N LEU A 43 5.80 0.93 -1.20
CA LEU A 43 4.50 1.57 -0.94
C LEU A 43 4.16 1.54 0.54
N ASP A 44 3.60 2.64 1.04
CA ASP A 44 2.87 2.64 2.30
C ASP A 44 1.44 2.14 2.04
N THR A 45 1.25 0.82 2.13
CA THR A 45 -0.03 0.15 1.88
C THR A 45 -1.12 0.54 2.88
N THR A 46 -0.82 1.35 3.90
CA THR A 46 -1.82 1.85 4.85
C THR A 46 -2.55 3.09 4.35
N SER A 47 -1.99 3.79 3.36
CA SER A 47 -2.53 5.02 2.78
C SER A 47 -2.53 5.05 1.25
N GLU A 48 -1.87 4.11 0.59
CA GLU A 48 -1.83 4.05 -0.87
C GLU A 48 -3.17 3.57 -1.46
N LEU A 49 -3.72 4.30 -2.42
CA LEU A 49 -5.04 4.05 -2.99
C LEU A 49 -5.05 2.81 -3.88
N GLU A 50 -4.01 2.63 -4.69
CA GLU A 50 -3.91 1.56 -5.70
C GLU A 50 -3.32 0.26 -5.11
N SER A 51 -2.95 0.27 -3.83
CA SER A 51 -2.39 -0.88 -3.11
C SER A 51 -2.76 -0.81 -1.63
N CYS A 52 -4.04 -0.56 -1.37
CA CYS A 52 -4.56 -0.40 -0.02
C CYS A 52 -4.62 -1.76 0.69
N GLY A 53 -4.09 -1.83 1.90
CA GLY A 53 -4.06 -3.03 2.73
C GLY A 53 -2.99 -4.06 2.33
N GLY A 54 -2.33 -3.91 1.18
CA GLY A 54 -1.29 -4.81 0.71
C GLY A 54 -0.87 -4.53 -0.73
N CYS A 55 0.05 -5.32 -1.28
CA CYS A 55 0.46 -5.20 -2.68
C CYS A 55 -0.57 -5.88 -3.59
N VAL A 56 -0.99 -5.21 -4.68
CA VAL A 56 -1.90 -5.82 -5.68
C VAL A 56 -1.22 -6.97 -6.43
N HIS A 57 0.06 -6.80 -6.82
CA HIS A 57 0.80 -7.78 -7.63
C HIS A 57 1.74 -8.70 -6.82
N SER A 58 1.51 -8.85 -5.51
CA SER A 58 2.39 -9.53 -4.53
C SER A 58 3.60 -8.71 -4.06
N SER A 59 4.19 -9.11 -2.95
CA SER A 59 5.40 -8.52 -2.36
C SER A 59 6.64 -9.38 -2.64
N ILE A 60 7.83 -8.76 -2.72
CA ILE A 60 9.09 -9.50 -2.95
C ILE A 60 9.36 -10.51 -1.84
N THR A 61 9.08 -10.12 -0.60
CA THR A 61 9.13 -11.00 0.56
C THR A 61 7.70 -11.37 0.92
N PRO A 62 7.36 -12.65 1.03
CA PRO A 62 6.08 -13.03 1.63
C PRO A 62 6.14 -12.63 3.10
N LEU A 63 5.61 -11.44 3.44
CA LEU A 63 5.33 -11.12 4.83
C LEU A 63 4.32 -12.15 5.31
N ALA A 64 4.77 -13.01 6.24
CA ALA A 64 4.06 -14.19 6.70
C ALA A 64 2.66 -13.96 7.32
N ASN A 65 2.16 -12.72 7.32
CA ASN A 65 0.91 -12.30 7.96
C ASN A 65 -0.02 -11.43 7.10
N THR A 66 0.32 -11.06 5.87
CA THR A 66 -0.61 -10.34 4.97
C THR A 66 -1.27 -11.35 4.03
N THR A 67 -2.32 -12.01 4.51
CA THR A 67 -3.09 -13.02 3.75
C THR A 67 -4.07 -12.38 2.76
N ALA A 68 -4.35 -11.09 2.87
CA ALA A 68 -5.15 -10.34 1.91
C ALA A 68 -4.21 -9.60 0.93
N GLY A 69 -4.42 -9.80 -0.37
CA GLY A 69 -3.79 -8.96 -1.39
C GLY A 69 -4.27 -7.52 -1.28
N GLY A 70 -3.49 -6.60 -1.85
CA GLY A 70 -3.89 -5.19 -1.95
C GLY A 70 -5.18 -4.99 -2.73
N VAL A 71 -5.88 -3.92 -2.41
CA VAL A 71 -7.07 -3.47 -3.15
C VAL A 71 -6.75 -2.12 -3.79
N ASP A 72 -7.06 -1.99 -5.08
CA ASP A 72 -7.14 -0.69 -5.72
C ASP A 72 -8.51 -0.07 -5.40
N CYS A 73 -8.53 0.85 -4.44
CA CYS A 73 -9.75 1.51 -4.00
C CYS A 73 -10.39 2.38 -5.11
N THR A 74 -9.60 2.84 -6.09
CA THR A 74 -10.08 3.72 -7.17
C THR A 74 -10.89 2.98 -8.23
N SER A 75 -10.73 1.66 -8.31
CA SER A 75 -11.46 0.77 -9.21
C SER A 75 -12.72 0.17 -8.59
N LEU A 76 -13.14 0.63 -7.41
CA LEU A 76 -14.36 0.15 -6.75
C LEU A 76 -15.62 0.56 -7.55
N PRO A 77 -16.60 -0.35 -7.73
CA PRO A 77 -17.81 -0.04 -8.50
C PRO A 77 -18.58 1.16 -7.96
N GLY A 78 -18.97 2.07 -8.85
CA GLY A 78 -19.85 3.20 -8.52
C GLY A 78 -19.23 4.29 -7.63
N VAL A 79 -17.93 4.19 -7.30
CA VAL A 79 -17.22 5.23 -6.56
C VAL A 79 -16.91 6.42 -7.47
N ALA A 80 -17.18 7.63 -7.01
CA ALA A 80 -16.89 8.85 -7.77
C ALA A 80 -15.37 9.08 -7.91
N PRO A 81 -14.91 9.88 -8.89
CA PRO A 81 -13.52 10.35 -8.92
C PRO A 81 -13.15 11.07 -7.62
N ASN A 82 -12.17 10.55 -6.89
CA ASN A 82 -11.81 10.99 -5.53
C ASN A 82 -12.90 10.73 -4.47
N GLY A 83 -13.81 9.78 -4.67
CA GLY A 83 -14.87 9.43 -3.71
C GLY A 83 -14.45 8.40 -2.65
N VAL A 84 -13.16 8.12 -2.55
CA VAL A 84 -12.60 7.07 -1.70
C VAL A 84 -11.23 7.46 -1.17
N THR A 85 -10.88 6.92 -0.01
CA THR A 85 -9.56 7.04 0.58
C THR A 85 -9.08 5.70 1.11
N CYS A 86 -7.76 5.47 1.13
CA CYS A 86 -7.17 4.37 1.89
C CYS A 86 -6.79 4.90 3.27
N LEU A 87 -7.37 4.32 4.32
CA LEU A 87 -7.06 4.68 5.70
C LEU A 87 -6.85 3.41 6.51
N GLU A 88 -5.66 3.29 7.11
CA GLU A 88 -5.25 2.11 7.90
C GLU A 88 -5.36 0.80 7.10
N GLY A 89 -5.07 0.86 5.79
CA GLY A 89 -5.13 -0.28 4.89
C GLY A 89 -6.55 -0.75 4.55
N ARG A 90 -7.55 0.13 4.69
CA ARG A 90 -8.94 -0.13 4.29
C ARG A 90 -9.44 0.96 3.35
N CYS A 91 -10.15 0.56 2.29
CA CYS A 91 -10.87 1.50 1.44
C CYS A 91 -12.07 2.07 2.22
N ASN A 92 -12.15 3.39 2.33
CA ASN A 92 -13.27 4.10 2.92
C ASN A 92 -13.91 4.95 1.83
N VAL A 93 -15.06 4.51 1.34
CA VAL A 93 -15.86 5.23 0.36
C VAL A 93 -16.68 6.31 1.06
N TYR A 94 -16.66 7.51 0.51
CA TYR A 94 -17.41 8.67 1.03
C TYR A 94 -18.18 9.42 -0.05
N ASP A 95 -17.98 9.11 -1.32
CA ASP A 95 -18.75 9.69 -2.43
C ASP A 95 -18.95 8.67 -3.56
N CYS A 96 -20.16 8.67 -4.13
CA CYS A 96 -20.56 7.75 -5.20
C CYS A 96 -20.84 8.52 -6.49
N ASP A 97 -20.55 7.89 -7.62
CA ASP A 97 -20.81 8.45 -8.95
C ASP A 97 -22.31 8.55 -9.23
N ASP A 98 -22.68 9.31 -10.27
CA ASP A 98 -24.08 9.51 -10.65
C ASP A 98 -24.81 8.18 -10.86
N GLY A 99 -26.01 8.06 -10.26
CA GLY A 99 -26.81 6.83 -10.31
C GLY A 99 -26.45 5.77 -9.26
N TYR A 100 -25.54 6.09 -8.34
CA TYR A 100 -25.22 5.25 -7.17
C TYR A 100 -25.55 5.96 -5.85
N GLU A 101 -25.78 5.17 -4.80
CA GLU A 101 -26.02 5.61 -3.44
C GLU A 101 -25.09 4.89 -2.47
N LEU A 102 -24.48 5.61 -1.53
CA LEU A 102 -23.63 5.03 -0.51
C LEU A 102 -24.48 4.27 0.53
N LYS A 103 -24.33 2.94 0.60
CA LYS A 103 -24.96 2.08 1.61
C LYS A 103 -23.93 1.16 2.23
N ASP A 104 -23.84 1.17 3.55
CA ASP A 104 -22.93 0.33 4.33
C ASP A 104 -21.44 0.39 3.89
N GLY A 105 -21.01 1.54 3.35
CA GLY A 105 -19.64 1.75 2.87
C GLY A 105 -19.39 1.34 1.41
N GLU A 106 -20.43 0.93 0.69
CA GLU A 106 -20.37 0.54 -0.72
C GLU A 106 -21.31 1.41 -1.57
N CYS A 107 -20.93 1.71 -2.81
CA CYS A 107 -21.80 2.38 -3.75
C CYS A 107 -22.72 1.36 -4.44
N VAL A 108 -24.03 1.49 -4.24
CA VAL A 108 -25.03 0.61 -4.87
C VAL A 108 -25.83 1.37 -5.92
N SER A 109 -26.11 0.74 -7.07
CA SER A 109 -26.90 1.37 -8.13
C SER A 109 -28.33 1.67 -7.66
N GLN A 110 -28.83 2.84 -8.07
CA GLN A 110 -30.19 3.31 -7.78
C GLN A 110 -31.26 2.73 -8.71
N ASP A 111 -30.87 2.06 -9.82
CA ASP A 111 -31.79 1.51 -10.83
C ASP A 111 -32.39 0.13 -10.45
N LEU A 112 -32.59 -0.13 -9.15
CA LEU A 112 -33.27 -1.33 -8.64
C LEU A 112 -34.78 -1.14 -8.51
#